data_AF-A0A8C9V2Q8-F1
#
_entry.id   AF-A0A8C9V2Q8-F1
#
_cell.length_a   1.000
_cell.length_b   1.000
_cell.length_c   1.000
_cell.angle_alpha   90.00
_cell.angle_beta   90.00
_cell.angle_gamma   90.00
#
_symmetry.space_group_name_H-M   'P 1'
#
loop_
_entity.id
_entity.type
_entity.pdbx_description
1 polymer ?
#
loop_
_entity_poly.entity_id
_entity_poly.type
_entity_poly.pdbx_seq_one_letter_code
_entity_poly.pdbx_strand_id
1 'polypeptide(L)' 'RSGINLSLCLETIKDINPQYLFPIDKHRGGSIMVWTAFSWESLGLKTPLHGFMMAREYESFLQDQINLSLSVMPLCH' A
#
# COMPACT_ATOMS: atom_id res chain seq x y z
N ARG A 1 -6.20 -34.68 -1.51
CA ARG A 1 -6.04 -33.22 -1.26
C ARG A 1 -5.34 -33.10 0.08
N SER A 2 -4.01 -32.98 0.08
CA SER A 2 -3.21 -32.89 1.30
C SER A 2 -3.33 -31.45 1.82
N GLY A 3 -4.05 -31.27 2.93
CA GLY A 3 -4.09 -29.99 3.62
C GLY A 3 -2.75 -29.80 4.33
N ILE A 4 -2.01 -28.76 3.94
CA ILE A 4 -0.83 -28.34 4.69
C ILE A 4 -1.30 -27.98 6.10
N ASN A 5 -0.79 -28.71 7.11
CA ASN A 5 -1.13 -28.42 8.49
C ASN A 5 -0.38 -27.16 8.93
N LEU A 6 -1.07 -26.02 8.86
CA LEU A 6 -0.55 -24.69 9.20
C LEU A 6 -0.03 -24.61 10.65
N SER A 7 -0.46 -25.49 11.56
CA SER A 7 0.07 -25.52 12.93
C SER A 7 1.52 -25.99 12.97
N LEU A 8 1.91 -26.93 12.10
CA LEU A 8 3.27 -27.45 12.04
C LEU A 8 4.25 -26.41 11.48
N CYS A 9 3.83 -25.60 10.49
CA CYS A 9 4.66 -24.52 9.94
C CYS A 9 4.89 -23.36 10.93
N LEU A 10 3.93 -23.09 11.82
CA LEU A 10 4.05 -22.00 12.80
C LEU A 10 5.00 -22.34 13.96
N GLU A 11 5.10 -23.62 14.34
CA GLU A 11 6.04 -24.07 15.37
C GLU A 11 7.49 -23.98 14.90
N THR A 12 7.78 -24.33 13.64
CA THR A 12 9.13 -24.26 13.08
C THR A 12 9.71 -22.85 13.04
N ILE A 13 8.86 -21.80 12.98
CA ILE A 13 9.32 -20.40 12.86
C ILE A 13 9.84 -19.84 14.19
N LYS A 14 9.41 -20.37 15.34
CA LYS A 14 9.77 -19.80 16.66
C LYS A 14 11.25 -19.98 17.03
N ASP A 15 11.91 -20.99 16.49
CA ASP A 15 13.32 -21.31 16.78
C ASP A 15 14.29 -20.98 15.63
N ILE A 16 13.86 -20.13 14.68
CA ILE A 16 14.72 -19.76 13.55
C ILE A 16 15.73 -18.68 13.98
N ASN A 17 17.01 -19.00 13.84
CA ASN A 17 18.10 -18.04 13.99
C ASN A 17 17.92 -16.91 12.94
N PRO A 18 17.81 -15.63 13.35
CA PRO A 18 17.58 -14.49 12.45
C PRO A 18 18.72 -14.24 11.45
N GLN A 19 19.86 -14.92 11.59
CA GLN A 19 20.96 -14.88 10.62
C GLN A 19 20.64 -15.63 9.31
N TYR A 20 19.59 -16.46 9.28
CA TYR A 20 19.15 -17.16 8.06
C TYR A 20 17.81 -16.59 7.56
N LEU A 21 17.82 -16.09 6.34
CA LEU A 21 16.61 -15.64 5.64
C LEU A 21 16.01 -16.80 4.86
N PHE A 22 14.73 -17.06 5.08
CA PHE A 22 13.97 -18.05 4.31
C PHE A 22 13.07 -17.35 3.32
N PRO A 23 12.83 -17.94 2.14
CA PRO A 23 11.84 -17.43 1.21
C PRO A 23 10.47 -17.37 1.88
N ILE A 24 9.89 -16.17 1.95
CA ILE A 24 8.53 -15.93 2.41
C ILE A 24 7.85 -14.93 1.49
N ASP A 25 6.54 -15.05 1.33
CA ASP A 25 5.79 -14.17 0.43
C ASP A 25 5.63 -12.75 0.99
N LYS A 26 5.44 -12.60 2.31
CA LYS A 26 5.24 -11.29 2.95
C LYS A 26 5.62 -11.30 4.43
N HIS A 27 6.38 -10.29 4.86
CA HIS A 27 6.68 -10.06 6.27
C HIS A 27 5.46 -9.54 7.04
N ARG A 28 5.41 -9.82 8.35
CA ARG A 28 4.32 -9.39 9.25
C ARG A 28 4.34 -7.90 9.63
N GLY A 29 5.26 -7.11 9.08
CA GLY A 29 5.38 -5.66 9.36
C GLY A 29 4.23 -4.79 8.85
N GLY A 30 3.22 -5.41 8.23
CA GLY A 30 2.09 -4.70 7.61
C GLY A 30 2.47 -4.08 6.27
N SER A 31 1.53 -3.34 5.68
CA SER A 31 1.72 -2.60 4.43
C SER A 31 0.71 -1.46 4.35
N ILE A 32 1.11 -0.34 3.74
CA ILE A 32 0.21 0.75 3.38
C ILE A 32 0.03 0.78 1.87
N MET A 33 -1.14 1.22 1.41
CA MET A 33 -1.39 1.55 0.02
C MET A 33 -1.49 3.06 -0.08
N VAL A 34 -0.80 3.66 -1.05
CA VAL A 34 -0.74 5.12 -1.22
C VAL A 34 -1.04 5.45 -2.67
N TRP A 35 -1.98 6.37 -2.88
CA TRP A 35 -2.22 6.99 -4.18
C TRP A 35 -1.46 8.31 -4.28
N THR A 36 -0.90 8.58 -5.46
CA THR A 36 -0.28 9.87 -5.76
C THR A 36 -0.31 10.14 -7.26
N ALA A 37 -0.44 11.40 -7.63
CA ALA A 37 -0.22 11.88 -8.99
C ALA A 37 1.11 12.63 -9.04
N PHE A 38 1.77 12.64 -10.19
CA PHE A 38 3.01 13.39 -10.39
C PHE A 38 2.99 14.08 -11.76
N SER A 39 3.71 15.19 -11.85
CA SER A 39 4.03 15.87 -13.11
C SER A 39 5.53 15.83 -13.33
N TRP A 40 5.98 16.35 -14.48
CA TRP A 40 7.41 16.52 -14.75
C TRP A 40 8.13 17.34 -13.67
N GLU A 41 7.42 18.31 -13.08
CA GLU A 41 8.01 19.31 -12.19
C GLU A 41 7.92 18.91 -10.72
N SER A 42 6.93 18.08 -10.34
CA SER A 42 6.69 17.78 -8.93
C SER A 42 5.92 16.48 -8.69
N LEU A 43 6.06 16.00 -7.46
CA LEU A 43 5.20 14.97 -6.89
C LEU A 43 3.98 15.64 -6.25
N GLY A 44 2.78 15.21 -6.64
CA GLY A 44 1.52 15.68 -6.07
C GLY A 44 1.23 15.07 -4.69
N LEU A 45 -0.01 15.26 -4.24
CA LEU A 45 -0.44 14.79 -2.92
C LEU A 45 -0.32 13.27 -2.81
N LYS A 46 0.15 12.81 -1.63
CA LYS A 46 0.20 11.39 -1.27
C LYS A 46 -0.95 11.08 -0.33
N THR A 47 -1.91 10.29 -0.79
CA THR A 47 -3.12 9.99 -0.04
C THR A 47 -3.13 8.51 0.34
N PRO A 48 -3.13 8.16 1.65
CA PRO A 48 -3.22 6.77 2.08
C PRO A 48 -4.59 6.21 1.69
N LEU A 49 -4.59 5.02 1.11
CA LEU A 49 -5.79 4.27 0.78
C LEU A 49 -6.04 3.19 1.83
N HIS A 50 -7.30 3.07 2.26
CA HIS A 50 -7.74 2.05 3.20
C HIS A 50 -8.54 0.98 2.47
N GLY A 51 -8.09 -0.27 2.58
CA GLY A 51 -8.80 -1.42 2.00
C GLY A 51 -8.78 -1.43 0.48
N PHE A 52 -9.85 -1.96 -0.11
CA PHE A 52 -10.05 -2.02 -1.56
C PHE A 52 -10.84 -0.80 -2.02
N MET A 53 -10.52 -0.28 -3.21
CA MET A 53 -11.24 0.83 -3.83
C MET A 53 -11.89 0.37 -5.13
N MET A 54 -13.20 0.50 -5.22
CA MET A 54 -13.98 0.26 -6.43
C MET A 54 -13.82 1.41 -7.42
N ALA A 55 -14.06 1.16 -8.71
CA ALA A 55 -13.96 2.20 -9.75
C ALA A 55 -14.81 3.45 -9.47
N ARG A 56 -16.06 3.28 -9.00
CA ARG A 56 -16.95 4.40 -8.63
C ARG A 56 -16.42 5.23 -7.45
N GLU A 57 -15.73 4.59 -6.51
CA GLU A 57 -15.12 5.26 -5.36
C GLU A 57 -13.88 6.03 -5.81
N TYR A 58 -13.15 5.46 -6.78
CA TYR A 58 -12.02 6.13 -7.41
C TYR A 58 -12.43 7.37 -8.20
N GLU A 59 -13.57 7.34 -8.91
CA GLU A 59 -14.08 8.52 -9.63
C GLU A 59 -14.38 9.69 -8.68
N SER A 60 -15.10 9.43 -7.59
CA SER A 60 -15.36 10.44 -6.56
C SER A 60 -14.05 10.94 -5.93
N PHE A 61 -13.15 10.00 -5.61
CA PHE A 61 -11.85 10.32 -5.04
C PHE A 61 -11.03 11.22 -5.97
N LEU A 62 -11.02 10.97 -7.28
CA LEU A 62 -10.32 11.80 -8.25
C LEU A 62 -10.86 13.24 -8.30
N GLN A 63 -12.18 13.41 -8.23
CA GLN A 63 -12.79 14.75 -8.16
C GLN A 63 -12.32 15.50 -6.92
N ASP A 64 -12.29 14.84 -5.77
CA ASP A 64 -11.79 15.43 -4.52
C ASP A 64 -10.30 15.79 -4.62
N GLN A 65 -9.48 14.90 -5.18
CA GLN A 65 -8.04 15.13 -5.33
C GLN A 65 -7.73 16.27 -6.31
N ILE A 66 -8.49 16.41 -7.40
CA ILE A 66 -8.34 17.53 -8.35
C ILE A 66 -8.65 18.85 -7.64
N ASN A 67 -9.76 18.91 -6.91
CA ASN A 67 -10.14 20.11 -6.15
C ASN A 67 -9.06 20.50 -5.12
N LEU A 68 -8.52 19.51 -4.41
CA LEU A 68 -7.43 19.72 -3.45
C LEU A 68 -6.15 20.17 -4.15
N SER A 69 -5.77 19.54 -5.26
CA SER A 69 -4.58 19.91 -6.03
C SER A 69 -4.67 21.33 -6.58
N LEU A 70 -5.84 21.75 -7.07
CA LEU A 70 -6.06 23.12 -7.55
C LEU A 70 -5.98 24.16 -6.42
N SER A 71 -6.32 23.80 -5.20
CA SER A 71 -6.19 24.70 -4.03
C SER A 71 -4.77 24.79 -3.46
N VAL A 72 -3.90 23.83 -3.78
CA VAL A 72 -2.54 23.71 -3.21
C VAL A 72 -1.45 24.06 -4.23
N MET A 73 -1.77 24.13 -5.53
CA MET A 73 -0.87 24.69 -6.54
C MET A 73 -0.74 26.21 -6.31
N PRO A 74 0.45 26.77 -6.03
CA PRO A 74 0.63 28.21 -6.16
C PRO A 74 0.36 28.57 -7.62
N LEU A 75 -0.41 29.63 -7.85
CA LEU A 75 -0.55 30.24 -9.16
C LEU A 75 0.85 30.64 -9.66
N CYS A 76 1.50 29.76 -10.43
CA CYS A 76 2.65 30.12 -11.22
C CYS A 76 2.12 30.91 -12.43
N HIS A 77 2.19 32.24 -12.34
CA HIS A 77 2.20 33.12 -13.49
C HIS A 77 3.59 33.17 -14.10
#